data_AF-A0A956GU82-F1
#
_entry.id   AF-A0A956GU82-F1
#
_cell.length_a   1.000
_cell.length_b   1.000
_cell.length_c   1.000
_cell.angle_alpha   90.00
_cell.angle_beta   90.00
_cell.angle_gamma   90.00
#
_symmetry.space_group_name_H-M   'P 1'
#
loop_
_entity.id
_entity.type
_entity.pdbx_description
1 polymer ?
#
loop_
_entity_poly.entity_id
_entity_poly.type
_entity_poly.pdbx_seq_one_letter_code
_entity_poly.pdbx_strand_id
1 'polypeptide(L)'
;HVAAAYGRLERVATAAEAAGDRATALAAWRGIRSSVLATRSFFTPHADRKAVADRHIAALMAAEPVWGQPAPAGADPDPSWRAAPDAGDTAEARQAFYARQLARDDAPSLAWVAIALAGFGLWIGGAIHFARRGLDDAERLDRRVAGAAGGLVLLGLVVWVVGLYNA
;
A
#
# COMPACT_ATOMS: atom_id res chain seq x y z
N HIS A 1 10.65 22.05 -4.49
CA HIS A 1 11.57 20.93 -4.81
C HIS A 1 10.86 19.66 -5.31
N VAL A 2 9.82 19.17 -4.64
CA VAL A 2 9.10 17.93 -5.01
C VAL A 2 8.42 17.99 -6.39
N ALA A 3 7.69 19.06 -6.70
CA ALA A 3 7.04 19.23 -8.01
C ALA A 3 8.03 19.21 -9.19
N ALA A 4 9.24 19.76 -8.98
CA ALA A 4 10.30 19.76 -9.97
C ALA A 4 10.92 18.36 -10.17
N ALA A 5 10.95 17.52 -9.14
CA ALA A 5 11.39 16.13 -9.26
C ALA A 5 10.38 15.31 -10.07
N TYR A 6 9.08 15.46 -9.80
CA TYR A 6 8.04 14.83 -10.61
C TYR A 6 8.10 15.30 -12.07
N GLY A 7 8.23 16.61 -12.32
CA GLY A 7 8.38 17.12 -13.68
C GLY A 7 9.65 16.66 -14.41
N ARG A 8 10.70 16.22 -13.69
CA ARG A 8 11.85 15.53 -14.32
C ARG A 8 11.52 14.09 -14.66
N LEU A 9 10.90 13.35 -13.74
CA LEU A 9 10.49 11.95 -13.98
C LEU A 9 9.47 11.85 -15.11
N GLU A 10 8.49 12.75 -15.17
CA GLU A 10 7.51 12.81 -16.26
C GLU A 10 8.19 13.04 -17.60
N ARG A 11 9.17 13.95 -17.68
CA ARG A 11 9.96 14.16 -18.91
C ARG A 11 10.78 12.94 -19.31
N VAL A 12 11.36 12.23 -18.36
CA VAL A 12 12.08 10.97 -18.65
C VAL A 12 11.11 9.93 -19.19
N ALA A 13 9.94 9.79 -18.56
CA ALA A 13 8.93 8.83 -18.97
C ALA A 13 8.42 9.11 -20.39
N THR A 14 8.03 10.36 -20.69
CA THR A 14 7.51 10.71 -22.02
C THR A 14 8.58 10.67 -23.11
N ALA A 15 9.83 11.05 -22.80
CA ALA A 15 10.93 10.91 -23.74
C ALA A 15 11.21 9.43 -24.07
N ALA A 16 11.17 8.56 -23.06
CA ALA A 16 11.33 7.11 -23.26
C ALA A 16 10.18 6.51 -24.07
N GLU A 17 8.93 6.93 -23.84
CA GLU A 17 7.78 6.53 -24.66
C GLU A 17 7.96 6.96 -26.12
N ALA A 18 8.36 8.21 -26.37
CA ALA A 18 8.60 8.72 -27.71
C ALA A 18 9.75 8.00 -28.43
N ALA A 19 10.76 7.54 -27.67
CA ALA A 19 11.88 6.75 -28.19
C ALA A 19 11.55 5.25 -28.37
N GLY A 20 10.36 4.80 -27.94
CA GLY A 20 10.00 3.38 -27.95
C GLY A 20 10.67 2.54 -26.85
N ASP A 21 11.41 3.17 -25.93
CA ASP A 21 12.02 2.51 -24.78
C ASP A 21 10.96 2.28 -23.68
N ARG A 22 10.20 1.19 -23.86
CA ARG A 22 9.09 0.82 -22.97
C ARG A 22 9.56 0.53 -21.55
N ALA A 23 10.72 -0.10 -21.38
CA ALA A 23 11.22 -0.50 -20.06
C ALA A 23 11.53 0.74 -19.21
N THR A 24 12.24 1.71 -19.77
CA THR A 24 12.54 2.97 -19.08
C THR A 24 11.28 3.79 -18.81
N ALA A 25 10.36 3.87 -19.78
CA ALA A 25 9.08 4.55 -19.60
C ALA A 25 8.28 3.95 -18.42
N LEU A 26 8.13 2.63 -18.41
CA LEU A 26 7.40 1.91 -17.38
C LEU A 26 8.04 2.06 -16.00
N ALA A 27 9.38 2.00 -15.92
CA ALA A 27 10.11 2.23 -14.68
C ALA A 27 9.89 3.66 -14.14
N ALA A 28 9.95 4.67 -15.00
CA ALA A 28 9.74 6.06 -14.61
C ALA A 28 8.31 6.32 -14.10
N TRP A 29 7.28 5.82 -14.79
CA TRP A 29 5.89 5.94 -14.35
C TRP A 29 5.63 5.18 -13.04
N ARG A 30 6.18 3.97 -12.89
CA ARG A 30 6.13 3.23 -11.62
C ARG A 30 6.80 3.99 -10.47
N GLY A 31 7.90 4.70 -10.73
CA GLY A 31 8.56 5.58 -9.78
C GLY A 31 7.69 6.76 -9.33
N ILE A 32 6.95 7.38 -10.26
CA ILE A 32 5.98 8.43 -9.92
C ILE A 32 4.87 7.84 -9.04
N ARG A 33 4.29 6.71 -9.43
CA ARG A 33 3.25 6.03 -8.65
C ARG A 33 3.74 5.65 -7.25
N SER A 34 4.92 5.04 -7.14
CA SER A 34 5.46 4.57 -5.86
C SER A 34 5.79 5.72 -4.92
N SER A 35 6.35 6.83 -5.42
CA SER A 35 6.63 8.00 -4.59
C SER A 35 5.36 8.67 -4.07
N VAL A 36 4.29 8.74 -4.87
CA VAL A 36 2.99 9.22 -4.40
C VAL A 36 2.43 8.29 -3.32
N LEU A 37 2.48 6.97 -3.54
CA LEU A 37 1.99 5.99 -2.57
C LEU A 37 2.82 5.96 -1.28
N ALA A 38 4.14 6.18 -1.36
CA ALA A 38 5.03 6.19 -0.21
C ALA A 38 4.83 7.43 0.68
N THR A 39 4.32 8.52 0.12
CA THR A 39 4.07 9.78 0.85
C THR A 39 2.61 9.95 1.26
N ARG A 40 1.75 8.97 0.96
CA ARG A 40 0.37 9.01 1.40
C ARG A 40 0.28 8.84 2.92
N SER A 41 -0.67 9.55 3.52
CA SER A 41 -1.04 9.39 4.93
C SER A 41 -2.56 9.34 5.01
N PHE A 42 -3.21 10.29 5.69
CA PHE A 42 -4.66 10.46 5.71
C PHE A 42 -5.25 10.96 4.38
N PHE A 43 -4.39 11.42 3.47
CA PHE A 43 -4.76 11.82 2.12
C PHE A 43 -3.67 11.37 1.13
N THR A 44 -4.04 11.34 -0.16
CA THR A 44 -3.12 11.05 -1.25
C THR A 44 -2.62 12.37 -1.85
N PRO A 45 -1.37 12.79 -1.57
CA PRO A 45 -0.81 13.97 -2.23
C PRO A 45 -0.68 13.69 -3.73
N HIS A 46 -0.88 14.72 -4.57
CA HIS A 46 -0.69 14.61 -6.03
C HIS A 46 -1.48 13.46 -6.70
N ALA A 47 -2.74 13.25 -6.26
CA ALA A 47 -3.62 12.20 -6.79
C ALA A 47 -3.82 12.31 -8.32
N ASP A 48 -3.79 13.52 -8.86
CA ASP A 48 -3.81 13.81 -10.29
C ASP A 48 -2.62 13.16 -11.02
N ARG A 49 -1.40 13.31 -10.48
CA ARG A 49 -0.19 12.72 -11.05
C ARG A 49 -0.19 11.21 -10.95
N LYS A 50 -0.68 10.65 -9.84
CA LYS A 50 -0.89 9.21 -9.71
C LYS A 50 -1.85 8.70 -10.79
N ALA A 51 -2.97 9.39 -11.01
CA ALA A 51 -3.94 8.99 -12.03
C ALA A 51 -3.37 9.05 -13.45
N VAL A 52 -2.51 10.04 -13.76
CA VAL A 52 -1.75 10.08 -15.02
C VAL A 52 -0.82 8.87 -15.13
N ALA A 53 0.03 8.64 -14.12
CA ALA A 53 0.96 7.52 -14.10
C ALA A 53 0.25 6.16 -14.25
N ASP A 54 -0.86 5.94 -13.54
CA ASP A 54 -1.63 4.70 -13.62
C ASP A 54 -2.16 4.45 -15.05
N ARG A 55 -2.61 5.49 -15.76
CA ARG A 55 -3.05 5.35 -17.16
C ARG A 55 -1.91 4.94 -18.09
N HIS A 56 -0.75 5.57 -17.96
CA HIS A 56 0.44 5.23 -18.77
C HIS A 56 0.95 3.82 -18.44
N ILE A 57 1.01 3.43 -17.17
CA ILE A 57 1.38 2.07 -16.76
C ILE A 57 0.39 1.06 -17.37
N ALA A 58 -0.91 1.30 -17.26
CA ALA A 58 -1.91 0.39 -17.81
C ALA A 58 -1.77 0.23 -19.34
N ALA A 59 -1.50 1.32 -20.06
CA ALA A 59 -1.28 1.30 -21.50
C ALA A 59 0.01 0.53 -21.88
N LEU A 60 1.12 0.80 -21.20
CA LEU A 60 2.41 0.13 -21.43
C LEU A 60 2.33 -1.38 -21.14
N MET A 61 1.71 -1.76 -20.01
CA MET A 61 1.48 -3.16 -19.64
C MET A 61 0.52 -3.88 -20.60
N ALA A 62 -0.46 -3.17 -21.18
CA ALA A 62 -1.38 -3.76 -22.14
C ALA A 62 -0.75 -4.01 -23.51
N ALA A 63 0.30 -3.26 -23.84
CA ALA A 63 1.08 -3.42 -25.07
C ALA A 63 2.12 -4.55 -24.97
N GLU A 64 2.33 -5.12 -23.78
CA GLU A 64 3.20 -6.28 -23.59
C GLU A 64 2.60 -7.54 -24.24
N PRO A 65 3.42 -8.37 -24.90
CA PRO A 65 2.96 -9.60 -25.54
C PRO A 65 2.33 -10.57 -24.55
N VAL A 66 1.18 -11.12 -24.94
CA VAL A 66 0.47 -12.16 -24.21
C VAL A 66 1.07 -13.53 -24.54
N TRP A 67 1.02 -14.46 -23.59
CA TRP A 67 1.47 -15.83 -23.77
C TRP A 67 0.92 -16.46 -25.08
N GLY A 68 1.80 -17.06 -25.88
CA GLY A 68 1.44 -17.71 -27.15
C GLY A 68 1.58 -16.83 -28.40
N GLN A 69 1.80 -15.52 -28.27
CA GLN A 69 2.21 -14.67 -29.39
C GLN A 69 3.74 -14.56 -29.47
N PRO A 70 4.33 -14.52 -30.68
CA PRO A 70 5.76 -14.28 -30.82
C PRO A 70 6.12 -12.94 -30.19
N ALA A 71 7.16 -12.93 -29.34
CA ALA A 71 7.69 -11.68 -28.83
C ALA A 71 8.09 -10.77 -30.01
N PRO A 72 7.86 -9.44 -29.93
CA PRO A 72 8.31 -8.53 -30.97
C PRO A 72 9.83 -8.62 -31.11
N ALA A 73 10.31 -8.51 -32.35
CA ALA A 73 11.73 -8.63 -32.65
C ALA A 73 12.55 -7.64 -31.80
N GLY A 74 13.49 -8.16 -31.00
CA GLY A 74 14.35 -7.38 -30.09
C GLY A 74 13.92 -7.35 -28.63
N ALA A 75 12.87 -8.08 -28.23
CA ALA A 75 12.52 -8.25 -26.82
C ALA A 75 13.54 -9.15 -26.08
N ASP A 76 13.82 -8.81 -24.82
CA ASP A 76 14.65 -9.61 -23.91
C ASP A 76 14.02 -11.02 -23.73
N PRO A 77 14.78 -12.12 -23.93
CA PRO A 77 14.28 -13.49 -23.77
C PRO A 77 13.88 -13.89 -22.34
N ASP A 78 14.10 -13.05 -21.31
CA ASP A 78 13.68 -13.37 -19.94
C ASP A 78 12.13 -13.47 -19.83
N PRO A 79 11.56 -14.67 -19.56
CA PRO A 79 10.12 -14.92 -19.54
C PRO A 79 9.41 -14.52 -18.23
N SER A 80 10.08 -13.88 -17.27
CA SER A 80 9.51 -13.63 -15.94
C SER A 80 8.43 -12.54 -15.87
N TRP A 81 8.15 -11.81 -16.97
CA TRP A 81 7.18 -10.70 -17.00
C TRP A 81 5.92 -10.94 -17.86
N ARG A 82 5.61 -12.19 -18.22
CA ARG A 82 4.44 -12.56 -19.05
C ARG A 82 3.13 -11.92 -18.55
N ALA A 83 2.39 -11.28 -19.47
CA ALA A 83 1.09 -10.66 -19.20
C ALA A 83 0.13 -11.62 -18.47
N ALA A 84 -0.68 -11.09 -17.55
CA ALA A 84 -1.59 -11.89 -16.75
C ALA A 84 -2.59 -12.65 -17.65
N PRO A 85 -2.77 -13.97 -17.48
CA PRO A 85 -3.62 -14.80 -18.34
C PRO A 85 -5.09 -14.31 -18.41
N ASP A 86 -5.54 -13.55 -17.41
CA ASP A 86 -6.91 -13.04 -17.31
C ASP A 86 -7.11 -11.64 -17.92
N ALA A 87 -6.08 -11.07 -18.57
CA ALA A 87 -6.15 -9.70 -19.08
C ALA A 87 -7.04 -9.55 -20.33
N GLY A 88 -7.40 -10.66 -20.99
CA GLY A 88 -8.23 -10.69 -22.19
C GLY A 88 -7.46 -10.49 -23.51
N ASP A 89 -8.13 -10.78 -24.61
CA ASP A 89 -7.49 -10.88 -25.93
C ASP A 89 -7.33 -9.54 -26.65
N THR A 90 -8.14 -8.53 -26.34
CA THR A 90 -8.05 -7.19 -26.94
C THR A 90 -7.16 -6.25 -26.15
N ALA A 91 -6.54 -5.27 -26.83
CA ALA A 91 -5.69 -4.28 -26.18
C ALA A 91 -6.48 -3.45 -25.14
N GLU A 92 -7.73 -3.12 -25.45
CA GLU A 92 -8.63 -2.40 -24.58
C GLU A 92 -8.99 -3.21 -23.33
N ALA A 93 -9.25 -4.50 -23.47
CA ALA A 93 -9.52 -5.39 -22.34
C ALA A 93 -8.31 -5.49 -21.41
N ARG A 94 -7.11 -5.63 -21.98
CA ARG A 94 -5.86 -5.66 -21.20
C ARG A 94 -5.62 -4.38 -20.45
N GLN A 95 -5.81 -3.23 -21.11
CA GLN A 95 -5.64 -1.94 -20.46
C GLN A 95 -6.65 -1.75 -19.32
N ALA A 96 -7.92 -2.14 -19.52
CA ALA A 96 -8.93 -2.09 -18.48
C ALA A 96 -8.60 -3.04 -17.31
N PHE A 97 -8.06 -4.23 -17.58
CA PHE A 97 -7.60 -5.16 -16.57
C PHE A 97 -6.50 -4.54 -15.68
N TYR A 98 -5.44 -4.00 -16.29
CA TYR A 98 -4.36 -3.36 -15.55
C TYR A 98 -4.81 -2.10 -14.82
N ALA A 99 -5.70 -1.30 -15.42
CA ALA A 99 -6.28 -0.14 -14.76
C ALA A 99 -7.06 -0.53 -13.48
N ARG A 100 -7.85 -1.62 -13.52
CA ARG A 100 -8.53 -2.15 -12.32
C ARG A 100 -7.56 -2.62 -11.26
N GLN A 101 -6.49 -3.32 -11.66
CA GLN A 101 -5.44 -3.76 -10.73
C GLN A 101 -4.76 -2.57 -10.05
N LEU A 102 -4.38 -1.53 -10.81
CA LEU A 102 -3.73 -0.33 -10.26
C LEU A 102 -4.64 0.51 -9.36
N ALA A 103 -5.95 0.42 -9.58
CA ALA A 103 -6.99 1.06 -8.78
C ALA A 103 -7.30 0.33 -7.47
N ARG A 104 -6.94 -0.96 -7.35
CA ARG A 104 -7.02 -1.67 -6.06
C ARG A 104 -6.04 -1.01 -5.10
N ASP A 105 -6.60 -0.43 -4.04
CA ASP A 105 -5.81 0.11 -2.95
C ASP A 105 -5.79 -0.92 -1.82
N ASP A 106 -4.82 -1.82 -1.84
CA ASP A 106 -4.60 -2.81 -0.78
C ASP A 106 -3.88 -2.18 0.44
N ALA A 107 -4.04 -0.87 0.65
CA ALA A 107 -3.55 -0.21 1.86
C ALA A 107 -4.28 -0.76 3.09
N PRO A 108 -3.58 -0.92 4.22
CA PRO A 108 -4.26 -1.12 5.47
C PRO A 108 -5.22 0.03 5.75
N SER A 109 -6.42 -0.28 6.22
CA SER A 109 -7.39 0.79 6.48
C SER A 109 -6.92 1.66 7.66
N LEU A 110 -6.89 2.98 7.47
CA LEU A 110 -6.42 3.90 8.51
C LEU A 110 -7.29 3.85 9.77
N ALA A 111 -8.60 3.63 9.61
CA ALA A 111 -9.53 3.53 10.72
C ALA A 111 -9.23 2.30 11.59
N TRP A 112 -9.03 1.13 10.97
CA TRP A 112 -8.69 -0.09 11.71
C TRP A 112 -7.27 -0.03 12.31
N VAL A 113 -6.32 0.60 11.62
CA VAL A 113 -4.98 0.91 12.20
C VAL A 113 -5.11 1.79 13.45
N ALA A 114 -5.94 2.85 13.41
CA ALA A 114 -6.16 3.70 14.57
C ALA A 114 -6.83 2.94 15.74
N ILE A 115 -7.80 2.07 15.45
CA ILE A 115 -8.42 1.18 16.44
C ILE A 115 -7.37 0.24 17.04
N ALA A 116 -6.50 -0.35 16.21
CA ALA A 116 -5.42 -1.20 16.68
C ALA A 116 -4.48 -0.43 17.64
N LEU A 117 -4.07 0.79 17.28
CA LEU A 117 -3.21 1.62 18.13
C LEU A 117 -3.89 2.01 19.45
N ALA A 118 -5.18 2.33 19.43
CA ALA A 118 -5.93 2.62 20.64
C ALA A 118 -6.03 1.39 21.55
N GLY A 119 -6.32 0.21 21.00
CA GLY A 119 -6.33 -1.05 21.73
C GLY A 119 -4.97 -1.38 22.36
N PHE A 120 -3.89 -1.22 21.59
CA PHE A 120 -2.53 -1.38 22.07
C PHE A 120 -2.19 -0.42 23.23
N GLY A 121 -2.61 0.85 23.11
CA GLY A 121 -2.46 1.84 24.16
C GLY A 121 -3.22 1.49 25.44
N LEU A 122 -4.46 1.00 25.33
CA LEU A 122 -5.24 0.50 26.47
C LEU A 122 -4.59 -0.71 27.12
N TRP A 123 -4.06 -1.64 26.32
CA TRP A 123 -3.41 -2.85 26.82
C TRP A 123 -2.14 -2.52 27.63
N ILE A 124 -1.23 -1.72 27.07
CA ILE A 124 -0.02 -1.26 27.77
C ILE A 124 -0.39 -0.37 28.95
N GLY A 125 -1.33 0.55 28.77
CA GLY A 125 -1.79 1.44 29.83
C GLY A 125 -2.36 0.69 31.03
N GLY A 126 -3.16 -0.35 30.78
CA GLY A 126 -3.67 -1.25 31.82
C GLY A 126 -2.54 -1.98 32.55
N ALA A 127 -1.56 -2.52 31.83
CA ALA A 127 -0.41 -3.19 32.43
C ALA A 127 0.44 -2.24 33.30
N ILE A 128 0.70 -1.01 32.82
CA ILE A 128 1.41 0.03 33.58
C ILE A 128 0.60 0.44 34.82
N HIS A 129 -0.72 0.60 34.68
CA HIS A 129 -1.60 0.94 35.79
C HIS A 129 -1.57 -0.14 36.87
N PHE A 130 -1.64 -1.42 36.48
CA PHE A 130 -1.45 -2.55 37.38
C PHE A 130 -0.08 -2.51 38.07
N ALA A 131 1.01 -2.33 37.32
CA ALA A 131 2.35 -2.32 37.91
C ALA A 131 2.56 -1.19 38.92
N ARG A 132 1.91 -0.04 38.72
CA ARG A 132 2.05 1.13 39.60
C ARG A 132 1.14 1.13 40.82
N ARG A 133 -0.04 0.50 40.74
CA ARG A 133 -1.09 0.61 41.78
C ARG A 133 -1.81 -0.68 42.10
N GLY A 134 -1.46 -1.79 41.44
CA GLY A 134 -2.05 -3.10 41.70
C GLY A 134 -1.61 -3.70 43.01
N LEU A 135 -0.50 -3.21 43.59
CA LEU A 135 0.00 -3.58 44.90
C LEU A 135 -0.16 -2.39 45.86
N ASP A 136 -0.65 -2.66 47.06
CA ASP A 136 -0.68 -1.70 48.16
C ASP A 136 0.70 -1.58 48.85
N ASP A 137 0.81 -0.68 49.83
CA ASP A 137 2.07 -0.43 50.56
C ASP A 137 2.58 -1.67 51.33
N ALA A 138 1.73 -2.68 51.54
CA ALA A 138 2.07 -3.95 52.18
C ALA A 138 2.37 -5.07 51.16
N GLU A 139 2.59 -4.70 49.88
CA GLU A 139 2.78 -5.60 48.75
C GLU A 139 1.60 -6.57 48.51
N ARG A 140 0.41 -6.24 49.02
CA ARG A 140 -0.79 -7.04 48.81
C ARG A 140 -1.51 -6.55 47.57
N LEU A 141 -2.14 -7.48 46.87
CA LEU A 141 -2.93 -7.17 45.69
C LEU A 141 -4.17 -6.36 46.08
N ASP A 142 -4.27 -5.11 45.64
CA ASP A 142 -5.52 -4.37 45.68
C ASP A 142 -6.44 -4.94 44.60
N ARG A 143 -7.39 -5.78 45.02
CA ARG A 143 -8.30 -6.49 44.10
C ARG A 143 -9.12 -5.56 43.21
N ARG A 144 -9.45 -4.35 43.67
CA ARG A 144 -10.24 -3.40 42.87
C ARG A 144 -9.39 -2.82 41.76
N VAL A 145 -8.20 -2.34 42.11
CA VAL A 145 -7.26 -1.77 41.12
C VAL A 145 -6.77 -2.86 40.17
N ALA A 146 -6.42 -4.03 40.70
CA ALA A 146 -6.02 -5.19 39.93
C ALA A 146 -7.12 -5.63 38.94
N GLY A 147 -8.37 -5.69 39.39
CA GLY A 147 -9.51 -6.04 38.54
C GLY A 147 -9.76 -5.02 37.43
N ALA A 148 -9.72 -3.72 37.76
CA ALA A 148 -9.88 -2.66 36.77
C ALA A 148 -8.75 -2.66 35.73
N ALA A 149 -7.50 -2.81 36.19
CA ALA A 149 -6.34 -2.88 35.31
C ALA A 149 -6.36 -4.14 34.42
N GLY A 150 -6.73 -5.29 34.98
CA GLY A 150 -6.93 -6.53 34.22
C GLY A 150 -8.03 -6.39 33.17
N GLY A 151 -9.14 -5.73 33.51
CA GLY A 151 -10.21 -5.40 32.56
C GLY A 151 -9.72 -4.51 31.41
N LEU A 152 -8.91 -3.48 31.70
CA LEU A 152 -8.29 -2.62 30.68
C LEU A 152 -7.34 -3.41 29.77
N VAL A 153 -6.53 -4.29 30.35
CA VAL A 153 -5.61 -5.17 29.60
C VAL A 153 -6.38 -6.05 28.63
N LEU A 154 -7.42 -6.75 29.10
CA LEU A 154 -8.22 -7.66 28.28
C LEU A 154 -8.98 -6.91 27.19
N LEU A 155 -9.63 -5.79 27.54
CA LEU A 155 -10.33 -4.94 26.58
C LEU A 155 -9.38 -4.40 25.52
N GLY A 156 -8.23 -3.87 25.94
CA GLY A 156 -7.21 -3.36 25.03
C GLY A 156 -6.70 -4.43 24.07
N LEU A 157 -6.43 -5.64 24.57
CA LEU A 157 -6.00 -6.77 23.76
C LEU A 157 -7.05 -7.16 22.71
N VAL A 158 -8.33 -7.26 23.10
CA VAL A 158 -9.43 -7.57 22.17
C VAL A 158 -9.55 -6.50 21.09
N VAL A 159 -9.58 -5.22 21.49
CA VAL A 159 -9.66 -4.09 20.55
C VAL A 159 -8.47 -4.07 19.59
N TRP A 160 -7.27 -4.35 20.10
CA TRP A 160 -6.05 -4.41 19.30
C TRP A 160 -6.10 -5.53 18.26
N VAL A 161 -6.47 -6.75 18.66
CA VAL A 161 -6.58 -7.90 17.75
C VAL A 161 -7.65 -7.67 16.69
N VAL A 162 -8.82 -7.15 17.07
CA VAL A 162 -9.89 -6.80 16.11
C VAL A 162 -9.40 -5.72 15.14
N GLY A 163 -8.69 -4.71 15.64
CA GLY A 163 -8.07 -3.68 14.81
C GLY A 163 -7.09 -4.27 13.80
N LEU A 164 -6.17 -5.13 14.24
CA LEU A 164 -5.19 -5.78 13.35
C LEU A 164 -5.82 -6.72 12.34
N TYR A 165 -6.86 -7.47 12.71
CA TYR A 165 -7.51 -8.42 11.81
C TYR A 165 -8.22 -7.73 10.64
N ASN A 166 -8.70 -6.51 10.86
CA ASN A 166 -9.44 -5.74 9.85
C ASN A 166 -8.60 -4.62 9.21
N ALA A 167 -7.37 -4.40 9.68
CA ALA A 167 -6.43 -3.41 9.13
C ALA A 167 -5.93 -3.87 7.76
#